data_AF-A0A9R1BQX0-F1
#
_entry.id   AF-A0A9R1BQX0-F1
#
_cell.length_a   1.000
_cell.length_b   1.000
_cell.length_c   1.000
_cell.angle_alpha   90.00
_cell.angle_beta   90.00
_cell.angle_gamma   90.00
#
_symmetry.space_group_name_H-M   'P 1'
#
loop_
_entity.id
_entity.type
_entity.pdbx_description
1 polymer ?
#
loop_
_entity_poly.entity_id
_entity_poly.type
_entity_poly.pdbx_seq_one_letter_code
_entity_poly.pdbx_strand_id
1 'polypeptide(L)'
;MYDVYASGFWEMYDPEGYSLWFCDYKYQEENTVSYVTLNKVGGFLQRMDLCRKYAFGKMLVIGSEAPFKVKGLWLFRGQDIPEFVMNEVYDMELYEWTKVDLSDEAQKKRVEAMIEDLEPFEGQALLDAKCFK
;
A
#
# COMPACT_ATOMS: atom_id res chain seq x y z
N MET A 1 14.15 13.33 -13.77
CA MET A 1 12.75 13.61 -14.09
C MET A 1 11.84 12.65 -13.31
N TYR A 2 12.10 12.50 -12.00
CA TYR A 2 11.36 11.58 -11.12
C TYR A 2 10.42 12.35 -10.16
N ASP A 3 10.76 13.60 -9.85
CA ASP A 3 10.07 14.50 -8.90
C ASP A 3 8.61 14.87 -9.20
N VAL A 4 8.03 14.46 -10.34
CA VAL A 4 6.75 15.02 -10.80
C VAL A 4 5.54 14.36 -10.13
N TYR A 5 5.63 13.07 -9.77
CA TYR A 5 4.48 12.32 -9.24
C TYR A 5 4.33 12.47 -7.73
N ALA A 6 5.42 12.40 -6.96
CA ALA A 6 5.38 12.65 -5.51
C ALA A 6 4.95 14.09 -5.20
N SER A 7 5.56 15.07 -5.86
CA SER A 7 5.24 16.49 -5.66
C SER A 7 3.78 16.79 -5.98
N GLY A 8 3.24 16.27 -7.10
CA GLY A 8 1.83 16.42 -7.44
C GLY A 8 0.88 15.72 -6.47
N PHE A 9 1.27 14.57 -5.92
CA PHE A 9 0.48 13.90 -4.89
C PHE A 9 0.36 14.76 -3.63
N TRP A 10 1.47 15.31 -3.12
CA TRP A 10 1.46 16.16 -1.94
C TRP A 10 0.72 17.48 -2.14
N GLU A 11 0.78 18.07 -3.34
CA GLU A 11 0.01 19.28 -3.66
C GLU A 11 -1.50 19.05 -3.66
N MET A 12 -1.94 17.84 -4.01
CA MET A 12 -3.37 17.47 -4.01
C MET A 12 -3.82 16.78 -2.72
N TYR A 13 -2.88 16.32 -1.89
CA TYR A 13 -3.18 15.56 -0.69
C TYR A 13 -3.65 16.50 0.42
N ASP A 14 -4.90 16.29 0.85
CA ASP A 14 -5.52 17.03 1.94
C ASP A 14 -5.49 16.18 3.22
N PRO A 15 -4.59 16.47 4.19
CA PRO A 15 -4.43 15.68 5.43
C PRO A 15 -5.64 15.76 6.37
N GLU A 16 -6.54 16.72 6.19
CA GLU A 16 -7.75 16.86 7.00
C GLU A 16 -8.88 15.96 6.47
N GLY A 17 -8.99 15.83 5.15
CA GLY A 17 -9.99 15.04 4.45
C GLY A 17 -9.53 13.63 4.05
N TYR A 18 -8.23 13.35 4.10
CA TYR A 18 -7.66 12.04 3.77
C TYR A 18 -6.61 11.59 4.79
N SER A 19 -6.50 10.28 4.95
CA SER A 19 -5.48 9.65 5.78
C SER A 19 -4.72 8.60 4.98
N LEU A 20 -3.40 8.61 5.15
CA LEU A 20 -2.51 7.62 4.59
C LEU A 20 -2.24 6.51 5.60
N TRP A 21 -2.21 5.28 5.11
CA TRP A 21 -1.99 4.07 5.89
C TRP A 21 -1.03 3.14 5.15
N PHE A 22 0.02 2.71 5.83
CA PHE A 22 0.82 1.57 5.42
C PHE A 22 0.06 0.28 5.72
N CYS A 23 0.17 -0.67 4.81
CA CYS A 23 -0.46 -1.98 4.86
C CYS A 23 0.62 -3.04 4.68
N ASP A 24 1.15 -3.58 5.77
CA ASP A 24 2.21 -4.59 5.72
C ASP A 24 1.59 -5.97 6.03
N TYR A 25 1.75 -6.95 5.13
CA TYR A 25 1.17 -8.29 5.38
C TYR A 25 1.85 -8.96 6.58
N LYS A 26 1.08 -9.48 7.54
CA LYS A 26 1.63 -10.04 8.79
C LYS A 26 2.40 -11.34 8.57
N TYR A 27 2.01 -12.14 7.59
CA TYR A 27 2.55 -13.49 7.34
C TYR A 27 3.46 -13.53 6.11
N GLN A 28 4.42 -12.59 6.01
CA GLN A 28 5.34 -12.52 4.86
C GLN A 28 6.12 -13.81 4.66
N GLU A 29 6.45 -14.53 5.74
CA GLU A 29 7.21 -15.77 5.70
C GLU A 29 6.48 -16.90 4.94
N GLU A 30 5.15 -16.84 4.86
CA GLU A 30 4.35 -17.80 4.08
C GLU A 30 4.40 -17.53 2.58
N ASN A 31 4.82 -16.33 2.17
CA ASN A 31 4.92 -15.93 0.77
C ASN A 31 6.20 -16.49 0.15
N THR A 32 6.23 -17.80 -0.07
CA THR A 32 7.39 -18.49 -0.69
C THR A 32 7.31 -18.56 -2.21
N VAL A 33 6.13 -18.29 -2.79
CA VAL A 33 5.89 -18.39 -4.22
C VAL A 33 5.30 -17.08 -4.73
N SER A 34 6.06 -16.38 -5.58
CA SER A 34 5.70 -15.08 -6.15
C SER A 34 4.31 -15.08 -6.78
N TYR A 35 4.02 -16.06 -7.63
CA TYR A 35 2.72 -16.19 -8.29
C TYR A 35 1.56 -16.36 -7.29
N VAL A 36 1.76 -17.07 -6.18
CA VAL A 36 0.75 -17.25 -5.13
C VAL A 36 0.52 -15.93 -4.40
N THR A 37 1.61 -15.23 -4.06
CA THR A 37 1.56 -13.91 -3.42
C THR A 37 0.83 -12.88 -4.30
N LEU A 38 1.13 -12.85 -5.60
CA LEU A 38 0.46 -11.97 -6.56
C LEU A 38 -1.04 -12.25 -6.67
N ASN A 39 -1.44 -13.52 -6.64
CA ASN A 39 -2.86 -13.90 -6.63
C ASN A 39 -3.56 -13.51 -5.33
N LYS A 40 -2.90 -13.67 -4.17
CA LYS A 40 -3.43 -13.20 -2.88
C LYS A 40 -3.67 -11.69 -2.89
N VAL A 41 -2.68 -10.91 -3.35
CA VAL A 41 -2.79 -9.46 -3.49
C VAL A 41 -3.93 -9.09 -4.45
N GLY A 42 -4.02 -9.76 -5.60
CA GLY A 42 -5.11 -9.55 -6.56
C GLY A 42 -6.50 -9.83 -5.96
N GLY A 43 -6.65 -10.92 -5.20
CA GLY A 43 -7.90 -11.24 -4.51
C GLY A 43 -8.28 -10.23 -3.42
N PHE A 44 -7.28 -9.73 -2.67
CA PHE A 44 -7.49 -8.65 -1.71
C PHE A 44 -7.97 -7.36 -2.39
N LEU A 45 -7.33 -6.96 -3.50
CA LEU A 45 -7.74 -5.78 -4.27
C LEU A 45 -9.17 -5.89 -4.82
N GLN A 46 -9.58 -7.09 -5.27
CA GLN A 46 -10.97 -7.31 -5.71
C GLN A 46 -11.98 -7.11 -4.57
N ARG A 47 -11.68 -7.57 -3.35
CA ARG A 47 -12.54 -7.31 -2.18
C ARG A 47 -12.56 -5.83 -1.82
N MET A 48 -11.43 -5.15 -1.95
CA MET A 48 -11.35 -3.71 -1.74
C MET A 48 -12.11 -2.90 -2.81
N ASP A 49 -12.54 -3.47 -3.94
CA ASP A 49 -13.26 -2.73 -5.00
C ASP A 49 -14.52 -2.01 -4.47
N LEU A 50 -15.17 -2.53 -3.42
CA LEU A 50 -16.29 -1.87 -2.75
C LEU A 50 -15.94 -0.48 -2.18
N CYS A 51 -14.67 -0.26 -1.81
CA CYS A 51 -14.17 0.99 -1.26
C CYS A 51 -13.44 1.89 -2.27
N ARG A 52 -13.33 1.47 -3.54
CA ARG A 52 -12.62 2.21 -4.61
C ARG A 52 -13.04 3.68 -4.78
N LYS A 53 -14.29 4.01 -4.44
CA LYS A 53 -14.82 5.38 -4.55
C LYS A 53 -14.30 6.30 -3.44
N TYR A 54 -13.81 5.71 -2.35
CA TYR A 54 -13.41 6.40 -1.12
C TYR A 54 -11.98 6.05 -0.70
N ALA A 55 -11.33 5.12 -1.40
CA ALA A 55 -10.00 4.65 -1.09
C ALA A 55 -9.20 4.50 -2.38
N PHE A 56 -7.93 4.87 -2.31
CA PHE A 56 -6.92 4.58 -3.31
C PHE A 56 -5.85 3.73 -2.65
N GLY A 57 -5.31 2.74 -3.36
CA GLY A 57 -4.37 1.81 -2.77
C GLY A 57 -3.26 1.48 -3.75
N LYS A 58 -2.11 1.06 -3.24
CA LYS A 58 -1.02 0.56 -4.04
C LYS A 58 -0.32 -0.55 -3.30
N MET A 59 -0.30 -1.75 -3.88
CA MET A 59 0.30 -2.94 -3.30
C MET A 59 1.59 -3.26 -4.05
N LEU A 60 2.69 -3.38 -3.32
CA LEU A 60 4.02 -3.68 -3.82
C LEU A 60 4.41 -5.07 -3.30
N VAL A 61 4.90 -5.92 -4.19
CA VAL A 61 5.51 -7.20 -3.85
C VAL A 61 7.01 -7.02 -4.01
N ILE A 62 7.74 -7.17 -2.92
CA ILE A 62 9.16 -6.89 -2.81
C ILE A 62 9.90 -8.19 -2.51
N GLY A 63 11.04 -8.39 -3.15
CA GLY A 63 11.89 -9.57 -3.02
C GLY A 63 12.09 -10.27 -4.36
N SER A 64 13.33 -10.64 -4.64
CA SER A 64 13.67 -11.51 -5.79
C SER A 64 13.49 -12.99 -5.46
N GLU A 65 13.54 -13.33 -4.17
CA GLU A 65 13.57 -14.68 -3.64
C GLU A 65 12.65 -14.77 -2.42
N ALA A 66 12.17 -15.98 -2.11
CA ALA A 66 11.35 -16.22 -0.94
C ALA A 66 12.10 -15.88 0.37
N PRO A 67 11.42 -15.29 1.38
CA PRO A 67 10.02 -14.89 1.40
C PRO A 67 9.74 -13.51 0.75
N PHE A 68 8.69 -13.44 -0.07
CA PHE A 68 8.24 -12.21 -0.72
C PHE A 68 7.49 -11.31 0.27
N LYS A 69 7.93 -10.06 0.38
CA LYS A 69 7.32 -9.05 1.25
C LYS A 69 6.24 -8.28 0.50
N VAL A 70 5.01 -8.38 0.98
CA VAL A 70 3.87 -7.61 0.49
C VAL A 70 3.70 -6.37 1.34
N LYS A 71 3.94 -5.21 0.74
CA LYS A 71 3.75 -3.90 1.37
C LYS A 71 2.76 -3.09 0.57
N GLY A 72 1.91 -2.34 1.25
CA GLY A 72 0.87 -1.54 0.63
C GLY A 72 0.85 -0.13 1.17
N LEU A 73 0.42 0.79 0.33
CA LEU A 73 0.10 2.16 0.69
C LEU A 73 -1.36 2.40 0.36
N TRP A 74 -2.13 2.83 1.34
CA TRP A 74 -3.55 3.10 1.19
C TRP A 74 -3.86 4.52 1.62
N LEU A 75 -4.66 5.18 0.81
CA LEU A 75 -5.21 6.50 1.03
C LEU A 75 -6.71 6.33 1.22
N PHE A 76 -7.19 6.56 2.43
CA PHE A 76 -8.63 6.54 2.72
C PHE A 76 -9.15 7.97 2.85
N ARG A 77 -10.39 8.18 2.39
CA ARG A 77 -11.13 9.41 2.63
C ARG A 77 -11.62 9.43 4.08
N GLY A 78 -11.23 10.45 4.82
CA GLY A 78 -11.46 10.61 6.26
C GLY A 78 -10.18 10.40 7.07
N GLN A 79 -10.28 10.60 8.38
CA GLN A 79 -9.14 10.45 9.31
C GLN A 79 -8.78 8.99 9.62
N ASP A 80 -9.70 8.07 9.35
CA ASP A 80 -9.62 6.66 9.70
C ASP A 80 -10.11 5.78 8.55
N ILE A 81 -9.74 4.49 8.61
CA ILE A 81 -10.21 3.49 7.66
C ILE A 81 -11.73 3.35 7.82
N PRO A 82 -12.53 3.43 6.74
CA PRO A 82 -13.97 3.37 6.86
C PRO A 82 -14.43 2.04 7.47
N GLU A 83 -15.32 2.11 8.46
CA GLU A 83 -15.79 0.91 9.19
C GLU A 83 -16.41 -0.15 8.26
N PHE A 84 -17.06 0.24 7.18
CA PHE A 84 -17.61 -0.71 6.20
C PHE A 84 -16.50 -1.54 5.54
N VAL A 85 -15.30 -0.99 5.34
CA VAL A 85 -14.16 -1.74 4.80
C VAL A 85 -13.69 -2.78 5.80
N MET A 86 -13.57 -2.38 7.07
CA MET A 86 -13.17 -3.29 8.15
C MET A 86 -14.19 -4.41 8.37
N ASN A 87 -15.49 -4.13 8.18
CA ASN A 87 -16.55 -5.13 8.33
C ASN A 87 -16.68 -6.06 7.12
N GLU A 88 -16.55 -5.53 5.90
CA GLU A 88 -16.75 -6.32 4.66
C GLU A 88 -15.47 -7.08 4.24
N VAL A 89 -14.29 -6.57 4.58
CA VAL A 89 -12.99 -7.12 4.18
C VAL A 89 -12.29 -7.69 5.40
N TYR A 90 -12.61 -8.94 5.75
CA TYR A 90 -11.95 -9.67 6.86
C TYR A 90 -10.43 -9.81 6.67
N ASP A 91 -9.95 -9.78 5.42
CA ASP A 91 -8.51 -9.79 5.12
C ASP A 91 -7.77 -8.60 5.72
N MET A 92 -8.44 -7.48 6.00
CA MET A 92 -7.84 -6.32 6.65
C MET A 92 -7.07 -6.73 7.91
N GLU A 93 -7.57 -7.71 8.67
CA GLU A 93 -6.91 -8.21 9.89
C GLU A 93 -5.62 -9.00 9.63
N LEU A 94 -5.43 -9.53 8.41
CA LEU A 94 -4.22 -10.24 7.99
C LEU A 94 -3.08 -9.27 7.66
N TYR A 95 -3.40 -7.98 7.50
CA TYR A 95 -2.42 -6.92 7.29
C TYR A 95 -2.30 -6.06 8.55
N GLU A 96 -1.12 -5.52 8.76
CA GLU A 96 -0.85 -4.51 9.75
C GLU A 96 -1.06 -3.14 9.13
N TRP A 97 -1.98 -2.37 9.71
CA TRP A 97 -2.34 -1.04 9.25
C TRP A 97 -1.71 -0.01 10.16
N THR A 98 -0.77 0.77 9.62
CA THR A 98 -0.08 1.81 10.36
C THR A 98 -0.33 3.15 9.69
N LYS A 99 -0.92 4.11 10.41
CA LYS A 99 -1.14 5.46 9.88
C LYS A 99 0.20 6.10 9.57
N VAL A 100 0.34 6.65 8.37
CA VAL A 100 1.57 7.32 7.94
C VAL A 100 1.73 8.61 8.70
N ASP A 101 2.88 8.79 9.33
CA ASP A 101 3.29 10.04 9.93
C ASP A 101 4.02 10.90 8.90
N LEU A 102 3.39 12.02 8.52
CA LEU A 102 3.95 12.96 7.55
C LEU A 102 5.01 13.89 8.14
N SER A 103 5.11 13.94 9.47
CA SER A 103 6.20 14.64 10.16
C SER A 103 7.50 13.83 10.13
N ASP A 104 7.41 12.52 9.90
CA ASP A 104 8.55 11.63 9.75
C ASP A 104 9.03 11.61 8.28
N GLU A 105 10.20 12.19 8.04
CA GLU A 105 10.81 12.21 6.71
C GLU A 105 11.07 10.81 6.14
N ALA A 106 11.34 9.81 6.97
CA ALA A 106 11.58 8.45 6.49
C ALA A 106 10.28 7.81 6.00
N GLN A 107 9.17 8.02 6.71
CA GLN A 107 7.86 7.55 6.27
C GLN A 107 7.40 8.30 5.02
N LYS A 108 7.59 9.62 4.98
CA LYS A 108 7.28 10.43 3.81
C LYS A 108 8.03 9.94 2.57
N LYS A 109 9.35 9.72 2.68
CA LYS A 109 10.16 9.15 1.58
C LYS A 109 9.69 7.75 1.17
N ARG A 110 9.26 6.93 2.13
CA ARG A 110 8.69 5.60 1.84
C ARG A 110 7.39 5.73 1.04
N VAL A 111 6.50 6.65 1.39
CA VAL A 111 5.28 6.95 0.62
C VAL A 111 5.63 7.38 -0.81
N GLU A 112 6.55 8.32 -0.96
CA GLU A 112 7.00 8.82 -2.27
C GLU A 112 7.58 7.68 -3.11
N ALA A 113 8.44 6.85 -2.53
CA ALA A 113 9.02 5.69 -3.21
C ALA A 113 7.94 4.67 -3.64
N MET A 114 6.89 4.46 -2.84
CA MET A 114 5.77 3.60 -3.22
C MET A 114 4.95 4.21 -4.36
N ILE A 115 4.66 5.52 -4.30
CA ILE A 115 3.91 6.23 -5.35
C ILE A 115 4.66 6.22 -6.67
N GLU A 116 5.98 6.36 -6.64
CA GLU A 116 6.84 6.40 -7.83
C GLU A 116 7.28 5.03 -8.35
N ASP A 117 6.88 3.92 -7.71
CA ASP A 117 7.39 2.57 -8.04
C ASP A 117 8.92 2.51 -8.05
N LEU A 118 9.55 3.14 -7.06
CA LEU A 118 10.98 3.36 -7.04
C LEU A 118 11.72 2.03 -6.84
N GLU A 119 12.53 1.66 -7.83
CA GLU A 119 13.34 0.45 -7.82
C GLU A 119 14.84 0.77 -7.65
N PRO A 120 15.55 0.11 -6.71
CA PRO A 120 15.07 -0.88 -5.72
C PRO A 120 14.36 -0.24 -4.52
N PHE A 121 13.28 -0.86 -4.05
CA PHE A 121 12.52 -0.39 -2.89
C PHE A 121 13.14 -0.90 -1.59
N GLU A 122 13.58 0.01 -0.71
CA GLU A 122 14.27 -0.32 0.55
C GLU A 122 15.49 -1.25 0.35
N GLY A 123 16.20 -1.11 -0.77
CA GLY A 123 17.36 -1.95 -1.09
C GLY A 123 17.02 -3.39 -1.51
N GLN A 124 15.74 -3.69 -1.72
CA GLN A 124 15.26 -4.97 -2.25
C GLN A 124 14.67 -4.77 -3.65
N ALA A 125 14.73 -5.80 -4.50
CA ALA A 125 14.10 -5.74 -5.81
C ALA A 125 12.58 -5.65 -5.66
N LEU A 126 11.95 -4.75 -6.41
CA LEU A 126 10.50 -4.73 -6.55
C LEU A 126 10.15 -5.82 -7.57
N LEU A 127 9.33 -6.77 -7.16
CA LEU A 127 8.89 -7.84 -8.04
C LEU A 127 7.71 -7.39 -8.90
N ASP A 128 6.73 -6.75 -8.27
CA ASP A 128 5.51 -6.26 -8.93
C ASP A 128 4.89 -5.12 -8.11
N ALA A 129 4.19 -4.22 -8.78
CA ALA A 129 3.39 -3.20 -8.14
C ALA A 129 2.00 -3.14 -8.78
N LYS A 130 0.97 -3.18 -7.94
CA LYS A 130 -0.44 -3.13 -8.32
C LYS A 130 -1.09 -1.87 -7.76
N CYS A 131 -1.50 -0.98 -8.65
CA CYS A 131 -2.34 0.16 -8.30
C CYS A 131 -3.81 -0.25 -8.17
N PHE A 132 -4.48 0.30 -7.16
CA PHE A 132 -5.90 0.15 -6.90
C PHE A 132 -6.59 1.51 -7.06
N LYS A 133 -7.48 1.61 -8.08
CA LYS A 133 -8.18 2.83 -8.51
C LYS A 133 -9.62 2.54 -8.98
#